data_AF-V4J656-F1
#
_entry.id   AF-V4J656-F1
#
_cell.length_a   1.000
_cell.length_b   1.000
_cell.length_c   1.000
_cell.angle_alpha   90.00
_cell.angle_beta   90.00
_cell.angle_gamma   90.00
#
_symmetry.space_group_name_H-M   'P 1'
#
loop_
_entity.id
_entity.type
_entity.pdbx_description
1 polymer ?
#
loop_
_entity_poly.entity_id
_entity_poly.type
_entity_poly.pdbx_seq_one_letter_code
_entity_poly.pdbx_strand_id
1 'polypeptide(L)' 'MGATEELKSLNYRGFMAGAIPHGERDLIRESIHRGQLTGSQRFVDQVEAIIGRRIEHRKQGRPRKDDKK' A
#
# COMPACT_ATOMS: atom_id res chain seq x y z
N MET A 1 18.52 -9.44 -14.76
CA MET A 1 19.10 -8.60 -13.69
C MET A 1 20.57 -8.40 -14.03
N GLY A 2 21.01 -7.16 -14.31
CA GLY A 2 22.25 -6.86 -15.03
C GLY A 2 23.56 -7.31 -14.36
N ALA A 3 24.62 -7.48 -15.16
CA ALA A 3 25.91 -7.98 -14.70
C ALA A 3 26.75 -6.95 -13.91
N THR A 4 26.50 -5.66 -14.10
CA THR A 4 27.17 -4.56 -13.38
C THR A 4 26.17 -3.76 -12.54
N GLU A 5 26.65 -3.07 -11.50
CA GLU A 5 25.80 -2.25 -10.62
C GLU A 5 25.05 -1.15 -11.39
N GLU A 6 25.69 -0.55 -12.39
CA GLU A 6 25.10 0.48 -13.23
C GLU A 6 23.93 -0.07 -14.07
N LEU A 7 24.09 -1.25 -14.67
CA LEU A 7 23.01 -1.92 -15.40
C LEU A 7 21.90 -2.41 -14.47
N LYS A 8 22.22 -2.82 -13.23
CA LYS A 8 21.19 -3.16 -12.24
C LYS A 8 20.36 -1.94 -11.86
N SER A 9 21.01 -0.80 -11.60
CA SER A 9 20.34 0.47 -11.29
C SER A 9 19.45 0.94 -12.43
N LEU A 10 19.95 0.88 -13.67
CA LEU A 10 19.20 1.27 -14.87
C LEU A 10 17.97 0.37 -15.08
N ASN A 11 18.14 -0.95 -14.99
CA ASN A 11 17.04 -1.90 -15.14
C ASN A 11 16.03 -1.80 -14.00
N TYR A 12 16.48 -1.54 -12.77
CA TYR A 12 15.59 -1.31 -11.63
C TYR A 12 14.78 -0.03 -11.80
N ARG A 13 15.42 1.06 -12.28
CA ARG A 13 14.71 2.30 -12.64
C ARG A 13 13.68 2.07 -13.75
N GLY A 14 14.03 1.32 -14.79
CA GLY A 14 13.10 0.96 -15.86
C GLY A 14 11.90 0.14 -15.36
N PHE A 15 12.16 -0.85 -14.48
CA PHE A 15 11.14 -1.66 -13.82
C PHE A 15 10.21 -0.80 -12.94
N MET A 16 10.76 0.11 -12.14
CA MET A 16 9.98 1.06 -11.33
C MET A 16 9.18 2.07 -12.16
N ALA A 17 9.70 2.46 -13.32
CA ALA A 17 9.06 3.39 -14.25
C ALA A 17 7.95 2.73 -15.09
N GLY A 18 7.98 1.40 -15.28
CA GLY A 18 7.04 0.59 -16.08
C GLY A 18 5.60 0.50 -15.55
N ALA A 19 5.12 1.51 -14.84
CA ALA A 19 3.77 1.65 -14.30
C ALA A 19 3.43 0.65 -13.18
N ILE A 20 3.76 1.03 -11.93
CA ILE A 20 2.95 0.57 -10.79
C ILE A 20 1.50 0.96 -11.10
N PRO A 21 0.56 0.01 -11.17
CA PRO A 21 -0.85 0.30 -11.41
C PRO A 21 -1.32 1.42 -10.49
N HIS A 22 -2.07 2.38 -11.01
CA HIS A 22 -2.46 3.57 -10.23
C HIS A 22 -3.09 3.18 -8.88
N GLY A 23 -3.93 2.14 -8.88
CA GLY A 23 -4.55 1.59 -7.67
C GLY A 23 -3.56 1.07 -6.62
N GLU A 24 -2.41 0.51 -7.00
CA GLU A 24 -1.37 0.09 -6.03
C GLU A 24 -0.63 1.30 -5.43
N ARG A 25 -0.38 2.34 -6.24
CA ARG A 25 0.24 3.58 -5.73
C ARG A 25 -0.66 4.30 -4.74
N ASP A 26 -1.95 4.35 -5.04
CA ASP A 26 -2.96 4.96 -4.17
C ASP A 26 -3.14 4.15 -2.89
N LEU A 27 -3.16 2.81 -2.98
CA LEU A 27 -3.17 1.92 -1.81
C LEU A 27 -1.97 2.17 -0.90
N ILE A 28 -0.76 2.26 -1.46
CA ILE A 28 0.46 2.51 -0.68
C ILE A 28 0.39 3.88 -0.01
N ARG A 29 0.03 4.94 -0.75
CA ARG A 29 -0.08 6.29 -0.19
C ARG A 29 -1.14 6.39 0.91
N GLU A 30 -2.37 5.94 0.65
CA GLU A 30 -3.46 6.02 1.64
C GLU A 30 -3.14 5.20 2.89
N SER A 31 -2.55 4.02 2.71
CA SER A 31 -2.21 3.15 3.83
C SER A 31 -1.10 3.75 4.68
N ILE A 32 -0.04 4.31 4.08
CA ILE A 32 1.03 5.01 4.84
C ILE A 32 0.47 6.21 5.60
N HIS A 33 -0.36 7.04 4.97
CA HIS A 33 -0.94 8.22 5.63
C HIS A 33 -1.81 7.87 6.84
N ARG A 34 -2.43 6.68 6.86
CA ARG A 34 -3.31 6.22 7.94
C ARG A 34 -2.65 5.21 8.88
N GLY A 35 -1.40 4.81 8.62
CA GLY A 35 -0.72 3.72 9.33
C GLY A 35 -1.38 2.35 9.12
N GLN A 36 -1.99 2.13 7.96
CA GLN A 36 -2.65 0.88 7.58
C GLN A 36 -1.72 -0.04 6.77
N LEU A 37 -2.09 -1.32 6.69
CA LEU A 37 -1.30 -2.33 5.99
C LEU A 37 -1.48 -2.25 4.47
N THR A 38 -0.36 -2.24 3.75
CA THR A 38 -0.31 -2.29 2.28
C THR A 38 -0.20 -3.74 1.81
N GLY A 39 -1.31 -4.47 1.81
CA GLY A 39 -1.32 -5.87 1.42
C GLY A 39 -2.70 -6.35 0.98
N SER A 40 -2.75 -7.57 0.47
CA SER A 40 -4.03 -8.24 0.17
C SER A 40 -4.75 -8.61 1.47
N GLN A 41 -6.04 -8.92 1.38
CA GLN A 41 -6.83 -9.39 2.52
C GLN A 41 -6.14 -10.57 3.25
N ARG A 42 -5.59 -11.52 2.49
CA ARG A 42 -4.83 -12.66 3.04
C ARG A 42 -3.63 -12.22 3.88
N PHE A 43 -2.92 -11.15 3.48
CA PHE A 43 -1.82 -10.61 4.26
C PHE A 43 -2.32 -10.00 5.58
N VAL A 44 -3.42 -9.25 5.53
CA VAL A 44 -4.05 -8.68 6.73
C VAL A 44 -4.46 -9.79 7.69
N ASP A 45 -5.16 -10.82 7.21
CA ASP A 45 -5.62 -11.95 8.03
C ASP A 45 -4.44 -12.67 8.72
N GLN A 46 -3.31 -12.83 8.01
CA GLN A 46 -2.10 -13.42 8.59
C GLN A 46 -1.49 -12.55 9.68
N VAL A 47 -1.41 -11.23 9.46
CA VAL A 47 -0.91 -10.30 10.46
C VAL A 47 -1.82 -10.29 11.68
N GLU A 48 -3.15 -10.25 11.50
CA GLU A 48 -4.14 -10.35 12.58
C GLU A 48 -3.95 -11.62 13.43
N ALA A 49 -3.74 -12.77 12.78
CA ALA A 49 -3.48 -14.04 13.45
C ALA A 49 -2.17 -14.03 14.25
N ILE A 50 -1.12 -13.37 13.75
CA ILE A 50 0.17 -13.25 14.43
C ILE A 50 0.08 -12.34 15.66
N ILE A 51 -0.59 -11.19 15.53
CA ILE A 51 -0.65 -10.18 16.61
C ILE A 51 -1.80 -10.41 17.59
N GLY A 52 -2.74 -11.31 17.27
CA GLY A 52 -3.93 -11.59 18.07
C GLY A 52 -4.89 -10.41 18.19
N ARG A 53 -4.88 -9.48 17.23
CA ARG A 53 -5.70 -8.27 17.22
C ARG A 53 -6.27 -8.04 15.83
N ARG A 54 -7.54 -7.60 15.79
CA ARG A 54 -8.23 -7.27 14.56
C ARG A 54 -7.79 -5.90 14.02
N ILE A 55 -7.44 -5.85 12.74
CA ILE A 55 -7.07 -4.68 11.95
C ILE A 55 -8.27 -4.37 11.03
N GLU A 56 -9.27 -3.68 11.58
CA GLU A 56 -10.42 -3.25 10.77
C GLU A 56 -10.10 -1.99 9.96
N HIS A 57 -10.40 -2.00 8.65
CA HIS A 57 -10.45 -0.80 7.81
C HIS A 57 -11.69 0.05 8.16
N ARG A 58 -11.70 0.64 9.35
CA ARG A 58 -12.83 1.49 9.77
C ARG A 58 -12.85 2.76 8.92
N LYS A 59 -13.98 2.98 8.25
CA LYS A 59 -14.31 4.30 7.68
C LYS A 59 -14.41 5.32 8.83
N GLN A 60 -14.21 6.59 8.50
CA GLN A 60 -14.30 7.68 9.47
C GLN A 60 -15.67 7.63 10.18
N GLY A 61 -15.66 7.44 11.51
CA GLY A 61 -16.91 7.24 12.27
C GLY A 61 -17.83 8.47 12.27
N ARG A 62 -17.25 9.68 12.27
CA ARG A 62 -18.02 10.93 12.16
C ARG A 62 -17.83 11.53 10.77
N PRO A 63 -18.89 11.79 9.99
CA PRO A 63 -18.78 12.46 8.70
C PRO A 63 -18.07 13.81 8.80
N ARG A 64 -17.38 14.23 7.73
CA ARG A 64 -16.87 15.61 7.62
C ARG A 64 -18.05 16.59 7.54
N LYS A 65 -17.89 17.80 8.09
CA LYS A 65 -18.97 18.81 8.15
C LYS A 65 -19.49 19.21 6.77
N ASP A 66 -18.70 19.03 5.72
CA ASP A 66 -19.01 19.40 4.34
C ASP A 66 -19.66 18.27 3.50
N ASP A 67 -19.87 17.07 4.06
CA ASP A 67 -20.48 15.93 3.36
C ASP A 67 -22.03 15.93 3.41
N LYS A 68 -22.64 17.11 3.55
CA LYS A 68 -24.08 17.31 3.31
C LYS A 68 -24.26 18.01 1.97
N LYS A 69 -24.32 17.23 0.89
CA LYS A 69 -24.91 17.69 -0.37
C LYS A 69 -25.86 16.62 -0.89
#